data_AF-A0A1M6KII9-F1
#
_entry.id   AF-A0A1M6KII9-F1
#
_cell.length_a   1.000
_cell.length_b   1.000
_cell.length_c   1.000
_cell.angle_alpha   90.00
_cell.angle_beta   90.00
_cell.angle_gamma   90.00
#
_symmetry.space_group_name_H-M   'P 1'
#
loop_
_entity.id
_entity.type
_entity.pdbx_description
1 polymer ?
#
loop_
_entity_poly.entity_id
_entity_poly.type
_entity_poly.pdbx_seq_one_letter_code
_entity_poly.pdbx_strand_id
1 'polypeptide(L)'
;MIKYEIFDGSKTYMFPSGEIATPDKIRSQFPAVDMFPHVLELNGPVVQAVMSLDALRSLHNIDPSISDEQAIQILEDIANTPVPVEPSAEERIAAALEFQNMMMLPDAE
;
A
#
# COMPACT_ATOMS: atom_id res chain seq x y z
N MET A 1 -3.71 -6.98 5.29
CA MET A 1 -3.90 -5.54 5.06
C MET A 1 -2.63 -4.86 5.49
N ILE A 2 -2.06 -4.05 4.62
CA ILE A 2 -0.88 -3.25 4.92
C ILE A 2 -1.28 -2.12 5.86
N LYS A 3 -0.47 -1.91 6.89
CA LYS A 3 -0.62 -0.81 7.86
C LYS A 3 0.66 0.02 7.86
N TYR A 4 0.56 1.32 8.01
CA TYR A 4 1.71 2.18 8.28
C TYR A 4 1.69 2.68 9.72
N GLU A 5 2.83 2.64 10.38
CA GLU A 5 2.97 3.14 11.75
C GLU A 5 4.23 3.99 11.89
N ILE A 6 4.12 5.20 12.45
CA ILE A 6 5.28 6.05 12.75
C ILE A 6 6.18 5.31 13.73
N PHE A 7 7.47 5.24 13.43
CA PHE A 7 8.44 4.68 14.35
C PHE A 7 8.65 5.62 15.54
N ASP A 8 8.22 5.18 16.73
CA ASP A 8 8.42 5.87 18.00
C ASP A 8 9.37 5.13 18.96
N GLY A 9 9.87 3.95 18.54
CA GLY A 9 10.74 3.10 19.33
C GLY A 9 10.09 2.43 20.54
N SER A 10 8.76 2.36 20.62
CA SER A 10 8.03 1.75 21.75
C SER A 10 7.71 0.27 21.56
N LYS A 11 7.58 -0.18 20.31
CA LYS A 11 7.13 -1.54 19.97
C LYS A 11 8.23 -2.38 19.35
N THR A 12 8.08 -3.69 19.50
CA THR A 12 8.94 -4.71 18.88
C THR A 12 8.14 -5.45 17.83
N TYR A 13 8.80 -5.74 16.70
CA TYR A 13 8.21 -6.41 15.55
C TYR A 13 9.10 -7.59 15.11
N MET A 14 8.85 -8.09 13.90
CA MET A 14 9.61 -9.13 13.22
C MET A 14 10.01 -8.63 11.82
N PHE A 15 11.22 -8.93 11.36
CA PHE A 15 11.61 -8.75 9.96
C PHE A 15 11.11 -9.93 9.11
N PRO A 16 11.06 -9.82 7.77
CA PRO A 16 10.63 -10.91 6.89
C PRO A 16 11.51 -12.16 7.00
N SER A 17 12.75 -12.01 7.48
CA SER A 17 13.66 -13.11 7.80
C SER A 17 13.26 -13.92 9.03
N GLY A 18 12.30 -13.44 9.83
CA GLY A 18 11.96 -13.99 11.15
C GLY A 18 12.80 -13.44 12.29
N GLU A 19 13.80 -12.58 12.02
CA GLU A 19 14.55 -11.90 13.07
C GLU A 19 13.66 -10.93 13.85
N ILE A 20 13.86 -10.84 15.17
CA ILE A 20 13.17 -9.87 16.01
C ILE A 20 13.66 -8.46 15.70
N ALA A 21 12.74 -7.59 15.32
CA ALA A 21 12.97 -6.18 15.04
C ALA A 21 12.70 -5.35 16.30
N THR A 22 13.65 -5.34 17.23
CA THR A 22 13.63 -4.43 18.38
C THR A 22 13.89 -2.99 17.93
N PRO A 23 13.48 -1.97 18.70
CA PRO A 23 13.82 -0.58 18.42
C PRO A 23 15.31 -0.34 18.16
N ASP A 24 16.18 -0.93 18.98
CA ASP A 24 17.64 -0.78 18.83
C ASP A 24 18.16 -1.44 17.55
N LYS A 25 17.59 -2.57 17.16
CA LYS A 25 17.93 -3.25 15.90
C LYS A 25 17.48 -2.42 14.70
N ILE A 26 16.29 -1.82 14.75
CA ILE A 26 15.79 -0.91 13.71
C ILE A 26 16.71 0.31 13.61
N ARG A 27 17.05 0.98 14.72
CA ARG A 27 18.01 2.11 14.72
C ARG A 27 19.38 1.73 14.18
N SER A 28 19.87 0.54 14.51
CA SER A 28 21.16 0.06 14.01
C SER A 28 21.18 -0.14 12.50
N GLN A 29 20.07 -0.55 11.89
CA GLN A 29 19.98 -0.78 10.44
C GLN A 29 19.54 0.47 9.69
N PHE A 30 18.70 1.30 10.31
CA PHE A 30 18.06 2.48 9.74
C PHE A 30 18.26 3.68 10.68
N PRO A 31 19.48 4.20 10.82
CA PRO A 31 19.79 5.25 11.82
C PRO A 31 19.05 6.57 11.58
N ALA A 32 18.51 6.78 10.38
CA ALA A 32 17.74 7.98 10.04
C ALA A 32 16.40 8.07 10.79
N VAL A 33 15.90 6.97 11.39
CA VAL A 33 14.61 6.94 12.10
C VAL A 33 14.54 7.91 13.29
N ASP A 34 15.68 8.27 13.88
CA ASP A 34 15.74 9.24 14.98
C ASP A 34 15.98 10.69 14.50
N MET A 35 16.17 10.91 13.18
CA MET A 35 16.49 12.23 12.62
C MET A 35 15.26 12.96 12.07
N PHE A 36 14.29 12.22 11.54
CA PHE A 36 13.03 12.73 10.99
C PHE A 36 12.01 11.60 10.91
N PRO A 37 10.70 11.90 10.75
CA PRO A 37 9.66 10.89 10.78
C PRO A 37 9.84 9.78 9.75
N HIS A 38 9.88 8.55 10.24
CA HIS A 38 9.83 7.34 9.43
C HIS A 38 8.60 6.53 9.80
N VAL A 39 8.06 5.83 8.82
CA VAL A 39 7.00 4.85 9.00
C VAL A 39 7.53 3.45 8.77
N LEU A 40 6.97 2.51 9.52
CA LEU A 40 7.10 1.07 9.30
C LEU A 40 5.93 0.63 8.43
N GLU A 41 6.22 0.00 7.29
CA GLU A 41 5.22 -0.72 6.52
C GLU A 41 5.03 -2.11 7.14
N LEU A 42 3.82 -2.41 7.59
CA LEU A 42 3.51 -3.59 8.37
C LEU A 42 2.53 -4.51 7.63
N ASN A 43 2.85 -5.79 7.60
CA ASN A 43 1.90 -6.86 7.28
C ASN A 43 1.75 -7.78 8.50
N GLY A 44 0.76 -7.49 9.34
CA GLY A 44 0.69 -8.05 10.69
C GLY A 44 1.88 -7.57 11.54
N PRO A 45 2.60 -8.46 12.25
CA PRO A 45 3.79 -8.07 13.03
C PRO A 45 5.07 -7.95 12.18
N VAL A 46 5.00 -8.14 10.86
CA VAL A 46 6.18 -8.13 9.97
C VAL A 46 6.42 -6.73 9.43
N VAL A 47 7.61 -6.18 9.70
CA VAL A 47 8.11 -4.94 9.08
C VAL A 47 8.60 -5.26 7.67
N GLN A 48 7.85 -4.88 6.66
CA GLN A 48 8.22 -5.04 5.25
C GLN A 48 9.25 -4.00 4.82
N ALA A 49 9.08 -2.77 5.29
CA ALA A 49 9.96 -1.65 4.96
C ALA A 49 10.02 -0.61 6.08
N VAL A 50 11.12 0.14 6.12
CA VAL A 50 11.30 1.34 6.94
C VAL A 50 11.53 2.49 5.98
N MET A 51 10.63 3.46 5.95
CA MET A 51 10.61 4.52 4.94
C MET A 51 10.39 5.89 5.55
N SER A 52 10.98 6.92 4.95
CA SER A 52 10.71 8.32 5.32
C SER A 52 9.27 8.69 4.98
N LEU A 53 8.57 9.33 5.91
CA LEU A 53 7.20 9.81 5.66
C LEU A 53 7.18 10.90 4.57
N ASP A 54 8.13 11.82 4.58
CA ASP A 54 8.23 12.88 3.57
C ASP A 54 8.51 12.34 2.16
N ALA A 55 9.33 11.28 2.07
CA ALA A 55 9.59 10.61 0.80
C ALA A 55 8.32 9.95 0.25
N LEU A 56 7.55 9.27 1.11
CA LEU A 56 6.27 8.67 0.72
C LEU A 56 5.24 9.72 0.30
N ARG A 57 5.15 10.83 1.05
CA ARG A 57 4.27 11.96 0.69
C ARG A 57 4.62 12.49 -0.70
N SER A 58 5.92 12.69 -0.96
CA SER A 58 6.41 13.15 -2.27
C SER A 58 6.13 12.14 -3.39
N LEU A 59 6.36 10.84 -3.14
CA LEU A 59 6.15 9.78 -4.12
C LEU A 59 4.68 9.66 -4.55
N HIS A 60 3.77 9.81 -3.60
CA HIS A 60 2.33 9.66 -3.82
C HIS A 60 1.59 10.98 -4.05
N ASN A 61 2.32 12.10 -4.18
CA ASN A 61 1.75 13.45 -4.35
C ASN A 61 0.74 13.81 -3.24
N ILE A 62 1.04 13.41 -2.00
CA ILE A 62 0.22 13.74 -0.82
C ILE A 62 0.56 15.17 -0.39
N ASP A 63 -0.47 15.98 -0.17
CA ASP A 63 -0.33 17.37 0.26
C ASP A 63 0.45 17.45 1.58
N PRO A 64 1.59 18.16 1.64
CA PRO A 64 2.40 18.25 2.85
C PRO A 64 1.72 18.99 4.01
N SER A 65 0.62 19.72 3.75
CA SER A 65 -0.10 20.49 4.77
C SER A 65 -1.05 19.65 5.63
N ILE A 66 -1.33 18.40 5.25
CA ILE A 66 -2.20 17.50 6.01
C ILE A 66 -1.45 16.82 7.17
N SER A 67 -2.20 16.35 8.17
CA SER A 67 -1.62 15.68 9.33
C SER A 67 -0.97 14.34 8.97
N ASP A 68 -0.05 13.88 9.81
CA ASP A 68 0.61 12.59 9.59
C ASP A 68 -0.39 11.43 9.62
N GLU A 69 -1.42 11.50 10.47
CA GLU A 69 -2.48 10.49 10.52
C GLU A 69 -3.28 10.45 9.22
N GLN A 70 -3.59 11.62 8.64
CA GLN A 70 -4.29 11.70 7.36
C GLN A 70 -3.42 11.18 6.21
N ALA A 71 -2.13 11.52 6.20
CA ALA A 71 -1.19 11.02 5.21
C ALA A 71 -1.04 9.48 5.31
N ILE A 72 -0.96 8.93 6.53
CA ILE A 72 -0.91 7.49 6.77
C ILE A 72 -2.18 6.81 6.24
N GLN A 73 -3.37 7.35 6.50
CA GLN A 73 -4.60 6.77 5.97
C GLN A 73 -4.59 6.72 4.44
N ILE A 74 -4.15 7.79 3.77
CA ILE A 74 -4.04 7.82 2.31
C ILE A 74 -3.02 6.76 1.82
N LEU A 75 -1.89 6.61 2.50
CA LEU A 75 -0.89 5.59 2.15
C LEU A 75 -1.43 4.18 2.33
N GLU A 76 -2.21 3.92 3.39
CA GLU A 76 -2.89 2.65 3.59
C GLU A 76 -3.94 2.38 2.51
N ASP A 77 -4.71 3.39 2.12
CA ASP A 77 -5.69 3.27 1.03
C ASP A 77 -4.99 2.93 -0.30
N ILE A 78 -3.88 3.61 -0.61
CA ILE A 78 -3.08 3.33 -1.81
C ILE A 78 -2.51 1.91 -1.76
N ALA A 79 -1.88 1.51 -0.66
CA ALA A 79 -1.22 0.21 -0.52
C ALA A 79 -2.21 -0.97 -0.54
N ASN A 80 -3.45 -0.76 -0.11
CA ASN A 80 -4.48 -1.79 -0.07
C ASN A 80 -5.48 -1.71 -1.25
N THR A 81 -5.35 -0.71 -2.15
CA THR A 81 -6.17 -0.64 -3.36
C THR A 81 -5.81 -1.82 -4.27
N PRO A 82 -6.77 -2.71 -4.59
CA PRO A 82 -6.50 -3.81 -5.51
C PRO A 82 -6.05 -3.26 -6.87
N VAL A 83 -4.98 -3.83 -7.42
CA VAL A 83 -4.57 -3.50 -8.79
C VAL A 83 -5.73 -3.87 -9.72
N PRO A 84 -6.21 -2.95 -10.58
CA PRO A 84 -7.22 -3.29 -11.56
C PRO A 84 -6.72 -4.46 -12.40
N VAL A 85 -7.43 -5.58 -12.35
CA VAL A 85 -7.11 -6.72 -13.20
C VAL A 85 -7.53 -6.34 -14.61
N GLU A 86 -6.56 -6.22 -15.51
CA GLU A 86 -6.88 -6.03 -16.92
C GLU A 86 -7.62 -7.28 -17.40
N PRO A 87 -8.81 -7.15 -18.03
CA PRO A 87 -9.54 -8.32 -18.50
C PRO A 87 -8.67 -9.11 -19.49
N SER A 88 -8.68 -10.43 -19.33
CA SER A 88 -7.96 -11.35 -20.21
C SER A 88 -8.42 -11.20 -21.67
N ALA A 89 -7.63 -11.73 -22.61
CA ALA A 89 -8.01 -11.71 -24.02
C ALA A 89 -9.33 -12.46 -24.24
N GLU A 90 -9.52 -13.59 -23.55
CA GLU A 90 -10.72 -14.41 -23.56
C GLU A 90 -11.93 -13.64 -23.04
N GLU A 91 -11.82 -12.93 -21.91
CA GLU A 91 -12.91 -12.10 -21.36
C GLU A 91 -13.25 -10.93 -22.29
N ARG A 92 -12.24 -10.33 -22.94
CA ARG A 92 -12.46 -9.28 -23.95
C ARG A 92 -13.19 -9.81 -25.19
N ILE A 93 -12.84 -11.00 -25.67
CA ILE A 93 -13.50 -11.65 -26.81
C ILE A 93 -14.94 -12.05 -26.45
N ALA A 94 -15.14 -12.64 -25.27
CA ALA A 94 -16.47 -13.02 -24.78
C ALA A 94 -17.39 -11.79 -24.69
N ALA A 95 -16.94 -10.70 -24.07
CA ALA A 95 -17.71 -9.46 -23.98
C ALA A 95 -18.05 -8.86 -25.35
N ALA A 96 -17.12 -8.94 -26.33
CA ALA A 96 -17.38 -8.47 -27.70
C ALA A 96 -18.43 -9.33 -28.42
N LEU A 97 -18.36 -10.65 -28.26
CA LEU A 97 -19.34 -11.58 -28.83
C LEU A 97 -20.72 -11.44 -28.16
N GLU A 98 -20.76 -11.26 -26.84
CA GLU A 98 -22.00 -10.98 -26.11
C GLU A 98 -22.64 -9.68 -26.57
N PHE A 99 -21.85 -8.60 -26.73
CA PHE A 99 -22.33 -7.34 -27.25
C PHE A 99 -22.88 -7.47 -28.68
N GLN A 100 -22.17 -8.21 -29.54
CA GLN A 100 -22.63 -8.50 -30.90
C GLN A 100 -23.96 -9.27 -30.89
N ASN A 101 -24.08 -10.29 -30.04
CA ASN A 101 -25.31 -11.08 -29.90
C ASN A 101 -26.48 -10.22 -29.41
N MET A 102 -26.25 -9.32 -28.46
CA MET A 102 -27.27 -8.39 -27.95
C MET A 102 -27.75 -7.41 -29.02
N MET A 103 -26.86 -6.91 -29.88
CA MET A 103 -27.21 -6.01 -30.99
C MET A 103 -27.96 -6.72 -32.13
N MET A 104 -27.90 -8.06 -32.17
CA MET A 104 -28.59 -8.89 -33.16
C MET A 104 -29.93 -9.42 -32.65
N LEU A 105 -30.29 -9.21 -31.38
CA LEU A 105 -31.60 -9.54 -30.87
C LEU A 105 -32.64 -8.58 -31.47
N PRO A 106 -33.74 -9.09 -32.04
CA PRO A 106 -34.85 -8.24 -32.44
C PRO A 106 -35.50 -7.61 -31.21
N ASP A 107 -35.99 -6.37 -31.35
CA ASP A 107 -36.78 -5.73 -30.30
C ASP A 107 -37.99 -6.64 -29.96
N ALA A 108 -38.19 -6.93 -28.68
CA ALA A 108 -39.36 -7.68 -28.23
C ALA A 108 -40.61 -6.80 -28.40
N GLU A 109 -41.54 -7.22 -29.26
CA GLU A 109 -42.89 -6.63 -29.38
C GLU A 109 -43.74 -6.82 -28.12
#